data_AF-A0A8J6SVP5-F1
#
_entry.id   AF-A0A8J6SVP5-F1
#
_cell.length_a   1.000
_cell.length_b   1.000
_cell.length_c   1.000
_cell.angle_alpha   90.00
_cell.angle_beta   90.00
_cell.angle_gamma   90.00
#
_symmetry.space_group_name_H-M   'P 1'
#
loop_
_entity.id
_entity.type
_entity.pdbx_description
1 polymer ?
#
loop_
_entity_poly.entity_id
_entity_poly.type
_entity_poly.pdbx_seq_one_letter_code
_entity_poly.pdbx_strand_id
1 'polypeptide(L)'
;MADALKSTIVFMARMTSRTLIQAELKARGITSVVMSDSVASCLAALKVDPLATLILDTDLDEREMVKIMRAAQGQYRIDTRPIYLLAYLLDEKILAYALEYNVLQLHRGEISKSQIELNVTDLCRYGQRTERERETYDLVIKARRAGELQKAHVLLEDLYRAEPDNVQGANELASALCDLDRWHEAQDLLIEIIARFSFDTRAKHLLARCFMKRADFDKARYYLEQASVLSPFNVERLCELAQVLLDDYQLSQALGTFQDVLKLDPEVDAARLGQSQCELLLGEANDIFTVLRQMQDPFEFASVFNGAAIVAIRAGHFQQGIGLYKTAVGHLVEHPSLMSRVFFNMGLGLHKWGKGKLAIAAFEKAVELDASNSKAKHNATQLVISLKRRSRLERNEGPFSALNSIDTIEDFDELGEENFDASVSRS
;
A
#
# COMPACT_ATOMS: atom_id res chain seq x y z
N MET A 1 32.29 -13.78 -18.73
CA MET A 1 31.65 -14.77 -17.85
C MET A 1 32.09 -14.69 -16.37
N ALA A 2 33.23 -14.07 -16.04
CA ALA A 2 33.82 -14.14 -14.70
C ALA A 2 33.21 -13.22 -13.62
N ASP A 3 32.09 -12.53 -13.87
CA ASP A 3 31.58 -11.49 -12.95
C ASP A 3 30.11 -11.70 -12.53
N ALA A 4 29.53 -12.87 -12.80
CA ALA A 4 28.08 -13.02 -12.81
C ALA A 4 27.40 -13.31 -11.46
N LEU A 5 28.08 -14.01 -10.56
CA LEU A 5 27.57 -14.34 -9.24
C LEU A 5 28.73 -14.25 -8.25
N LYS A 6 28.96 -13.08 -7.65
CA LYS A 6 30.06 -12.88 -6.69
C LYS A 6 29.77 -13.52 -5.34
N SER A 7 28.49 -13.55 -4.97
CA SER A 7 28.01 -14.04 -3.69
C SER A 7 26.66 -14.75 -3.81
N THR A 8 26.44 -15.72 -2.93
CA THR A 8 25.20 -16.48 -2.86
C THR A 8 24.82 -16.76 -1.41
N ILE A 9 23.54 -16.58 -1.09
CA ILE A 9 22.92 -16.94 0.17
C ILE A 9 22.07 -18.17 -0.08
N VAL A 10 22.30 -19.23 0.67
CA VAL A 10 21.56 -20.49 0.56
C VAL A 10 20.80 -20.73 1.86
N PHE A 11 19.47 -20.79 1.76
CA PHE A 11 18.59 -21.15 2.88
C PHE A 11 17.66 -22.27 2.43
N MET A 12 17.94 -23.49 2.88
CA MET A 12 17.28 -24.70 2.41
C MET A 12 17.10 -25.68 3.57
N ALA A 13 15.96 -26.35 3.60
CA ALA A 13 15.66 -27.42 4.55
C ALA A 13 16.38 -28.73 4.18
N ARG A 14 16.56 -29.02 2.89
CA ARG A 14 17.16 -30.30 2.43
C ARG A 14 18.67 -30.34 2.55
N MET A 15 19.17 -31.02 3.58
CA MET A 15 20.62 -31.11 3.86
C MET A 15 21.46 -31.73 2.72
N THR A 16 20.94 -32.73 2.02
CA THR A 16 21.63 -33.37 0.89
C THR A 16 21.80 -32.40 -0.28
N SER A 17 20.72 -31.71 -0.66
CA SER A 17 20.73 -30.71 -1.74
C SER A 17 21.57 -29.50 -1.38
N ARG A 18 21.49 -29.05 -0.12
CA ARG A 18 22.29 -27.96 0.45
C ARG A 18 23.79 -28.18 0.30
N THR A 19 24.26 -29.39 0.65
CA THR A 19 25.69 -29.75 0.55
C THR A 19 26.16 -29.80 -0.90
N LEU A 20 25.34 -30.38 -1.78
CA LEU A 20 25.61 -30.47 -3.21
C LEU A 20 25.70 -29.08 -3.87
N ILE A 21 24.74 -28.21 -3.58
CA ILE A 21 24.71 -26.83 -4.09
C ILE A 21 25.95 -26.06 -3.62
N GLN A 22 26.31 -26.15 -2.34
CA GLN A 22 27.50 -25.47 -1.84
C GLN A 22 28.78 -25.90 -2.57
N ALA A 23 28.94 -27.20 -2.84
CA ALA A 23 30.08 -27.72 -3.60
C ALA A 23 30.10 -27.19 -5.04
N GLU A 24 28.94 -27.19 -5.69
CA GLU A 24 28.79 -26.72 -7.08
C GLU A 24 28.99 -25.21 -7.26
N LEU A 25 28.55 -24.39 -6.31
CA LEU A 25 28.79 -22.94 -6.34
C LEU A 25 30.30 -22.65 -6.22
N LYS A 26 30.98 -23.32 -5.28
CA LYS A 26 32.44 -23.17 -5.10
C LYS A 26 33.24 -23.63 -6.32
N ALA A 27 32.84 -24.75 -6.93
CA ALA A 27 33.49 -25.27 -8.13
C ALA A 27 33.44 -24.29 -9.32
N ARG A 28 32.44 -23.41 -9.36
CA ARG A 28 32.28 -22.35 -10.38
C ARG A 28 32.93 -21.02 -10.02
N GLY A 29 33.69 -20.97 -8.93
CA GLY A 29 34.40 -19.77 -8.51
C GLY A 29 33.54 -18.72 -7.82
N ILE A 30 32.35 -19.09 -7.32
CA ILE A 30 31.56 -18.21 -6.45
C ILE A 30 32.25 -18.19 -5.09
N THR A 31 32.92 -17.07 -4.79
CA THR A 31 33.87 -16.97 -3.69
C THR A 31 33.21 -16.76 -2.33
N SER A 32 32.01 -16.18 -2.31
CA SER A 32 31.23 -15.94 -1.08
C SER A 32 29.94 -16.75 -1.09
N VAL A 33 29.87 -17.79 -0.25
CA VAL A 33 28.65 -18.61 -0.09
C VAL A 33 28.24 -18.62 1.38
N VAL A 34 27.14 -17.96 1.70
CA VAL A 34 26.57 -17.89 3.04
C VAL A 34 25.50 -18.97 3.18
N MET A 35 25.72 -19.91 4.10
CA MET A 35 24.79 -21.00 4.38
C MET A 35 23.94 -20.63 5.60
N SER A 36 22.72 -20.12 5.40
CA SER A 36 21.83 -19.72 6.49
C SER A 36 21.09 -20.91 7.08
N ASP A 37 20.95 -20.96 8.40
CA ASP A 37 20.34 -22.05 9.18
C ASP A 37 18.98 -21.69 9.78
N SER A 38 18.60 -20.42 9.70
CA SER A 38 17.35 -19.89 10.23
C SER A 38 16.88 -18.71 9.38
N VAL A 39 15.59 -18.37 9.49
CA VAL A 39 15.03 -17.16 8.88
C VAL A 39 15.81 -15.92 9.32
N ALA A 40 16.12 -15.81 10.61
CA ALA A 40 16.87 -14.67 11.15
C ALA A 40 18.27 -14.52 10.54
N SER A 41 19.02 -15.63 10.41
CA SER A 41 20.36 -15.59 9.80
C SER A 41 20.30 -15.33 8.29
N CYS A 42 19.27 -15.81 7.59
CA CYS A 42 19.03 -15.50 6.18
C CYS A 42 18.71 -14.01 5.98
N LEU A 43 17.77 -13.46 6.75
CA LEU A 43 17.40 -12.04 6.68
C LEU A 43 18.58 -11.11 7.02
N ALA A 44 19.43 -11.50 7.97
CA ALA A 44 20.65 -10.75 8.28
C ALA A 44 21.64 -10.77 7.09
N ALA A 45 21.86 -11.94 6.47
CA ALA A 45 22.72 -12.08 5.31
C ALA A 45 22.23 -11.25 4.11
N LEU A 46 20.92 -11.25 3.85
CA LEU A 46 20.30 -10.46 2.77
C LEU A 46 20.51 -8.94 2.94
N LYS A 47 20.61 -8.45 4.19
CA LYS A 47 20.91 -7.05 4.51
C LYS A 47 22.38 -6.70 4.30
N VAL A 48 23.28 -7.63 4.64
CA VAL A 48 24.74 -7.44 4.50
C VAL A 48 25.13 -7.39 3.02
N ASP A 49 24.57 -8.29 2.21
CA ASP A 49 24.84 -8.35 0.78
C ASP A 49 23.53 -8.23 -0.03
N PRO A 50 23.17 -7.03 -0.51
CA PRO A 50 21.95 -6.81 -1.25
C PRO A 50 21.98 -7.41 -2.67
N LEU A 51 23.16 -7.75 -3.21
CA LEU A 51 23.33 -8.25 -4.57
C LEU A 51 23.53 -9.78 -4.62
N ALA A 52 23.73 -10.42 -3.46
CA ALA A 52 23.86 -11.87 -3.37
C ALA A 52 22.65 -12.58 -3.95
N THR A 53 22.90 -13.59 -4.79
CA THR A 53 21.83 -14.48 -5.26
C THR A 53 21.26 -15.30 -4.12
N LEU A 54 19.96 -15.49 -4.12
CA LEU A 54 19.27 -16.27 -3.10
C LEU A 54 18.87 -17.63 -3.66
N ILE A 55 19.22 -18.71 -2.95
CA ILE A 55 18.76 -20.07 -3.24
C ILE A 55 17.86 -20.55 -2.10
N LEU A 56 16.64 -20.97 -2.45
CA LEU A 56 15.62 -21.48 -1.54
C LEU A 56 15.10 -22.85 -1.98
N ASP A 57 14.54 -23.61 -1.05
CA ASP A 57 13.66 -24.75 -1.36
C ASP A 57 12.25 -24.57 -0.77
N THR A 58 11.27 -25.23 -1.39
CA THR A 58 9.87 -25.20 -0.97
C THR A 58 9.56 -26.14 0.21
N ASP A 59 10.58 -26.80 0.75
CA ASP A 59 10.45 -27.65 1.95
C ASP A 59 10.51 -26.83 3.24
N LEU A 60 10.84 -25.54 3.14
CA LEU A 60 10.65 -24.55 4.20
C LEU A 60 9.17 -24.36 4.51
N ASP A 61 8.87 -23.88 5.71
CA ASP A 61 7.54 -23.36 5.99
C ASP A 61 7.20 -22.24 5.00
N GLU A 62 5.97 -22.25 4.51
CA GLU A 62 5.56 -21.36 3.44
C GLU A 62 5.66 -19.88 3.83
N ARG A 63 5.31 -19.54 5.08
CA ARG A 63 5.37 -18.16 5.57
C ARG A 63 6.82 -17.70 5.68
N GLU A 64 7.71 -18.60 6.11
CA GLU A 64 9.15 -18.33 6.15
C GLU A 64 9.73 -18.08 4.76
N MET A 65 9.40 -18.95 3.80
CA MET A 65 9.83 -18.84 2.41
C MET A 65 9.37 -17.49 1.80
N VAL A 66 8.08 -17.15 1.94
CA VAL A 66 7.50 -15.90 1.44
C VAL A 66 8.14 -14.68 2.12
N LYS A 67 8.35 -14.72 3.44
CA LYS A 67 9.03 -13.65 4.19
C LYS A 67 10.44 -13.38 3.67
N ILE A 68 11.18 -14.44 3.34
CA ILE A 68 12.54 -14.33 2.78
C ILE A 68 12.52 -13.84 1.33
N MET A 69 11.63 -14.38 0.49
CA MET A 69 11.49 -13.90 -0.90
C MET A 69 11.09 -12.44 -0.97
N ARG A 70 10.21 -11.98 -0.06
CA ARG A 70 9.88 -10.56 0.05
C ARG A 70 11.08 -9.71 0.46
N ALA A 71 11.84 -10.15 1.47
CA ALA A 71 13.08 -9.45 1.87
C ALA A 71 14.13 -9.41 0.76
N ALA A 72 14.12 -10.39 -0.15
CA ALA A 72 15.02 -10.48 -1.29
C ALA A 72 14.73 -9.44 -2.39
N GLN A 73 13.49 -8.97 -2.52
CA GLN A 73 13.09 -7.96 -3.52
C GLN A 73 13.60 -6.55 -3.22
N GLY A 74 14.02 -6.30 -1.98
CA GLY A 74 14.41 -4.98 -1.51
C GLY A 74 13.23 -3.97 -1.48
N GLN A 75 13.54 -2.70 -1.26
CA GLN A 75 12.55 -1.65 -1.03
C GLN A 75 11.89 -1.14 -2.32
N TYR A 76 12.60 -1.12 -3.44
CA TYR A 76 12.19 -0.40 -4.65
C TYR A 76 11.87 -1.32 -5.84
N ARG A 77 11.84 -2.65 -5.65
CA ARG A 77 11.69 -3.71 -6.69
C ARG A 77 12.72 -3.68 -7.83
N ILE A 78 13.50 -2.62 -7.98
CA ILE A 78 14.75 -2.58 -8.78
C ILE A 78 15.93 -3.14 -8.03
N ASP A 79 15.84 -3.29 -6.73
CA ASP A 79 16.82 -3.97 -5.89
C ASP A 79 16.57 -5.48 -5.77
N THR A 80 15.80 -6.05 -6.71
CA THR A 80 15.58 -7.51 -6.80
C THR A 80 16.85 -8.22 -7.20
N ARG A 81 17.34 -9.08 -6.31
CA ARG A 81 18.41 -10.05 -6.56
C ARG A 81 17.88 -11.28 -7.33
N PRO A 82 18.74 -12.02 -8.05
CA PRO A 82 18.37 -13.32 -8.61
C PRO A 82 17.90 -14.28 -7.51
N ILE A 83 16.76 -14.94 -7.73
CA ILE A 83 16.26 -16.02 -6.88
C ILE A 83 16.26 -17.32 -7.67
N TYR A 84 16.83 -18.36 -7.08
CA TYR A 84 16.75 -19.74 -7.52
C TYR A 84 15.91 -20.55 -6.54
N LEU A 85 14.72 -20.99 -6.98
CA LEU A 85 13.79 -21.76 -6.17
C LEU A 85 13.81 -23.24 -6.56
N LEU A 86 13.91 -24.11 -5.56
CA LEU A 86 13.90 -25.56 -5.70
C LEU A 86 12.55 -26.08 -5.18
N ALA A 87 11.65 -26.42 -6.10
CA ALA A 87 10.32 -26.87 -5.79
C ALA A 87 10.20 -28.39 -5.99
N TYR A 88 10.02 -29.16 -4.93
CA TYR A 88 9.84 -30.61 -5.10
C TYR A 88 8.53 -30.95 -5.78
N LEU A 89 7.45 -30.38 -5.23
CA LEU A 89 6.15 -30.34 -5.87
C LEU A 89 5.95 -28.95 -6.42
N LEU A 90 5.57 -28.89 -7.70
CA LEU A 90 5.24 -27.65 -8.37
C LEU A 90 3.72 -27.58 -8.50
N ASP A 91 3.12 -26.70 -7.71
CA ASP A 91 1.70 -26.36 -7.77
C ASP A 91 1.50 -24.92 -8.24
N GLU A 92 0.24 -24.52 -8.42
CA GLU A 92 -0.13 -23.16 -8.86
C GLU A 92 0.34 -22.09 -7.88
N LYS A 93 0.44 -22.41 -6.59
CA LYS A 93 0.84 -21.48 -5.54
C LYS A 93 2.32 -21.16 -5.60
N ILE A 94 3.16 -22.18 -5.79
CA ILE A 94 4.60 -22.00 -6.00
C ILE A 94 4.87 -21.25 -7.30
N LEU A 95 4.11 -21.52 -8.37
CA LEU A 95 4.21 -20.74 -9.62
C LEU A 95 3.83 -19.27 -9.43
N ALA A 96 2.76 -19.00 -8.70
CA ALA A 96 2.34 -17.64 -8.36
C ALA A 96 3.42 -16.90 -7.55
N TYR A 97 4.05 -17.56 -6.57
CA TYR A 97 5.18 -17.00 -5.83
C TYR A 97 6.40 -16.77 -6.72
N ALA A 98 6.71 -17.71 -7.61
CA ALA A 98 7.83 -17.56 -8.54
C ALA A 98 7.65 -16.32 -9.44
N LEU A 99 6.44 -16.11 -9.96
CA LEU A 99 6.11 -14.93 -10.76
C LEU A 99 6.17 -13.64 -9.93
N GLU A 100 5.55 -13.62 -8.75
CA GLU A 100 5.47 -12.42 -7.91
C GLU A 100 6.84 -11.97 -7.40
N TYR A 101 7.68 -12.93 -7.00
CA TYR A 101 9.01 -12.67 -6.46
C TYR A 101 10.11 -12.61 -7.53
N ASN A 102 9.74 -12.67 -8.81
CA ASN A 102 10.66 -12.66 -9.94
C ASN A 102 11.77 -13.72 -9.82
N VAL A 103 11.35 -14.96 -9.50
CA VAL A 103 12.24 -16.12 -9.45
C VAL A 103 12.78 -16.38 -10.85
N LEU A 104 14.09 -16.19 -11.00
CA LEU A 104 14.78 -16.30 -12.29
C LEU A 104 15.07 -17.74 -12.69
N GLN A 105 15.18 -18.64 -11.71
CA GLN A 105 15.30 -20.06 -11.97
C GLN A 105 14.43 -20.87 -11.02
N LEU A 106 13.65 -21.78 -11.59
CA LEU A 106 12.76 -22.67 -10.84
C LEU A 106 13.03 -24.11 -11.27
N HIS A 107 13.48 -24.93 -10.32
CA HIS A 107 13.69 -26.36 -10.56
C HIS A 107 12.55 -27.17 -9.96
N ARG A 108 12.07 -28.18 -10.69
CA ARG A 108 11.03 -29.10 -10.21
C ARG A 108 11.62 -30.47 -9.84
N GLY A 109 11.25 -30.99 -8.68
CA GLY A 109 11.52 -32.36 -8.26
C GLY A 109 12.89 -32.54 -7.60
N GLU A 110 13.40 -33.76 -7.63
CA GLU A 110 14.75 -34.05 -7.14
C GLU A 110 15.81 -33.32 -7.97
N ILE A 111 16.87 -32.87 -7.31
CA ILE A 111 17.92 -32.11 -7.96
C ILE A 111 19.23 -32.90 -8.02
N SER A 112 19.79 -33.00 -9.22
CA SER A 112 21.07 -33.65 -9.48
C SER A 112 22.20 -32.64 -9.60
N LYS A 113 23.45 -33.13 -9.50
CA LYS A 113 24.65 -32.32 -9.70
C LYS A 113 24.63 -31.60 -11.06
N SER A 114 24.37 -32.36 -12.12
CA SER A 114 24.34 -31.83 -13.50
C SER A 114 23.22 -30.80 -13.71
N GLN A 115 22.12 -30.92 -12.97
CA GLN A 115 21.03 -29.95 -13.06
C GLN A 115 21.37 -28.65 -12.30
N ILE A 116 22.01 -28.73 -11.14
CA ILE A 116 22.55 -27.54 -10.44
C ILE A 116 23.53 -26.81 -11.36
N GLU A 117 24.40 -27.58 -12.03
CA GLU A 117 25.35 -27.05 -12.98
C GLU A 117 24.68 -26.22 -14.08
N LEU A 118 23.67 -26.80 -14.73
CA LEU A 118 22.92 -26.13 -15.78
C LEU A 118 22.22 -24.87 -15.22
N ASN A 119 21.51 -25.02 -14.11
CA ASN A 119 20.70 -23.96 -13.51
C ASN A 119 21.55 -22.76 -13.05
N VAL A 120 22.71 -23.01 -12.41
CA VAL A 120 23.64 -21.94 -12.00
C VAL A 120 24.26 -21.27 -13.22
N THR A 121 24.56 -22.03 -14.28
CA THR A 121 25.08 -21.48 -15.53
C THR A 121 24.05 -20.57 -16.21
N ASP A 122 22.78 -20.97 -16.23
CA ASP A 122 21.70 -20.17 -16.79
C ASP A 122 21.44 -18.91 -15.96
N LEU A 123 21.49 -18.99 -14.63
CA LEU A 123 21.44 -17.80 -13.76
C LEU A 123 22.58 -16.83 -14.06
N CYS A 124 23.81 -17.33 -14.24
CA CYS A 124 24.95 -16.52 -14.65
C CYS A 124 24.81 -15.88 -16.05
N ARG A 125 23.94 -16.42 -16.91
CA ARG A 125 23.70 -15.89 -18.28
C ARG A 125 22.54 -14.92 -18.34
N TYR A 126 21.40 -15.31 -17.76
CA TYR A 126 20.11 -14.61 -17.92
C TYR A 126 19.75 -13.73 -16.72
N GLY A 127 20.35 -13.96 -15.55
CA GLY A 127 20.12 -13.12 -14.37
C GLY A 127 20.98 -11.86 -14.32
N GLN A 128 21.78 -11.59 -15.38
CA GLN A 128 22.67 -10.45 -15.40
C GLN A 128 22.00 -9.24 -16.03
N ARG A 129 21.86 -8.20 -15.22
CA ARG A 129 21.74 -6.84 -15.72
C ARG A 129 23.00 -6.42 -16.49
N THR A 130 22.83 -5.63 -17.54
CA THR A 130 23.92 -4.93 -18.21
C THR A 130 24.64 -4.02 -17.22
N GLU A 131 25.89 -3.65 -17.52
CA GLU A 131 26.64 -2.71 -16.68
C GLU A 131 25.89 -1.38 -16.51
N ARG A 132 25.31 -0.88 -17.60
CA ARG A 132 24.47 0.33 -17.60
C ARG A 132 23.24 0.19 -16.70
N GLU A 133 22.51 -0.91 -16.79
CA GLU A 133 21.34 -1.16 -15.93
C GLU A 133 21.74 -1.18 -14.45
N ARG A 134 22.84 -1.88 -14.11
CA ARG A 134 23.34 -1.92 -12.72
C ARG A 134 23.67 -0.54 -12.20
N GLU A 135 24.47 0.22 -12.94
CA GLU A 135 24.87 1.58 -12.56
C GLU A 135 23.66 2.50 -12.44
N THR A 136 22.73 2.43 -13.40
CA THR A 136 21.54 3.28 -13.41
C THR A 136 20.63 2.95 -12.23
N TYR A 137 20.31 1.68 -11.98
CA TYR A 137 19.47 1.30 -10.85
C TYR A 137 20.11 1.64 -9.50
N ASP A 138 21.43 1.49 -9.34
CA ASP A 138 22.14 1.92 -8.13
C ASP A 138 21.99 3.43 -7.88
N LEU A 139 22.08 4.25 -8.94
CA LEU A 139 21.86 5.70 -8.85
C LEU A 139 20.40 6.04 -8.55
N VAL A 140 19.45 5.33 -9.15
CA VAL A 140 18.00 5.51 -8.89
C VAL A 140 17.66 5.17 -7.44
N ILE A 141 18.18 4.07 -6.89
CA ILE A 141 17.98 3.69 -5.48
C ILE A 141 18.53 4.79 -4.56
N LYS A 142 19.74 5.30 -4.83
CA LYS A 142 20.34 6.41 -4.05
C LYS A 142 19.48 7.67 -4.13
N ALA A 143 19.02 8.04 -5.32
CA ALA A 143 18.17 9.21 -5.53
C ALA A 143 16.83 9.08 -4.78
N ARG A 144 16.14 7.94 -4.88
CA ARG A 144 14.88 7.68 -4.15
C ARG A 144 15.09 7.75 -2.63
N ARG A 145 16.16 7.16 -2.09
CA ARG A 145 16.50 7.25 -0.65
C ARG A 145 16.78 8.67 -0.19
N ALA A 146 17.32 9.52 -1.06
CA ALA A 146 17.57 10.93 -0.79
C ALA A 146 16.32 11.82 -1.00
N GLY A 147 15.18 11.25 -1.43
CA GLY A 147 13.98 12.01 -1.79
C GLY A 147 14.12 12.80 -3.10
N GLU A 148 15.17 12.54 -3.89
CA GLU A 148 15.44 13.20 -5.17
C GLU A 148 14.61 12.57 -6.31
N LEU A 149 13.27 12.58 -6.18
CA LEU A 149 12.34 11.90 -7.09
C LEU A 149 12.52 12.32 -8.55
N GLN A 150 12.77 13.61 -8.80
CA GLN A 150 12.99 14.13 -10.16
C GLN A 150 14.26 13.55 -10.79
N LYS A 151 15.32 13.33 -10.00
CA LYS A 151 16.57 12.74 -10.50
C LYS A 151 16.38 11.26 -10.82
N ALA A 152 15.66 10.53 -9.96
CA ALA A 152 15.28 9.14 -10.23
C ALA A 152 14.51 9.02 -11.56
N HIS A 153 13.54 9.89 -11.79
CA HIS A 153 12.81 9.96 -13.06
C HIS A 153 13.74 10.17 -14.27
N VAL A 154 14.65 11.16 -14.23
CA VAL A 154 15.55 11.45 -15.35
C VAL A 154 16.45 10.25 -15.69
N LEU A 155 17.02 9.60 -14.66
CA LEU A 155 17.85 8.40 -14.85
C LEU A 155 17.06 7.25 -15.52
N LEU A 156 15.82 7.05 -15.11
CA LEU A 156 14.93 6.01 -15.66
C LEU A 156 14.46 6.35 -17.07
N GLU A 157 14.22 7.63 -17.36
CA GLU A 157 13.88 8.10 -18.71
C GLU A 157 15.04 7.88 -19.68
N ASP A 158 16.28 8.18 -19.26
CA ASP A 158 17.48 7.93 -20.06
C ASP A 158 17.74 6.44 -20.29
N LEU A 159 17.43 5.59 -19.30
CA LEU A 159 17.47 4.13 -19.46
C LEU A 159 16.43 3.66 -20.47
N TYR A 160 15.17 4.10 -20.32
CA TYR A 160 14.07 3.70 -21.19
C TYR A 160 14.30 4.13 -22.65
N ARG A 161 14.87 5.32 -22.89
CA ARG A 161 15.23 5.78 -24.25
C ARG A 161 16.30 4.93 -24.90
N ALA A 162 17.27 4.45 -24.12
CA ALA A 162 18.36 3.64 -24.65
C ALA A 162 18.00 2.17 -24.79
N GLU A 163 17.13 1.66 -23.93
CA GLU A 163 16.70 0.28 -23.88
C GLU A 163 15.16 0.20 -23.82
N PRO A 164 14.44 0.51 -24.93
CA PRO A 164 12.97 0.55 -24.92
C PRO A 164 12.30 -0.81 -24.69
N ASP A 165 13.05 -1.90 -24.79
CA ASP A 165 12.60 -3.27 -24.54
C ASP A 165 12.85 -3.72 -23.09
N ASN A 166 13.50 -2.87 -22.28
CA ASN A 166 13.72 -3.11 -20.86
C ASN A 166 12.43 -2.89 -20.06
N VAL A 167 11.65 -3.95 -19.92
CA VAL A 167 10.36 -3.93 -19.22
C VAL A 167 10.50 -3.47 -17.77
N GLN A 168 11.56 -3.87 -17.07
CA GLN A 168 11.82 -3.43 -15.69
C GLN A 168 12.07 -1.92 -15.67
N GLY A 169 12.92 -1.39 -16.55
CA GLY A 169 13.20 0.04 -16.65
C GLY A 169 11.94 0.87 -16.98
N ALA A 170 11.10 0.37 -17.89
CA ALA A 170 9.84 1.01 -18.25
C ALA A 170 8.85 1.08 -17.08
N ASN A 171 8.67 -0.03 -16.35
CA ASN A 171 7.82 -0.08 -15.16
C ASN A 171 8.30 0.90 -14.07
N GLU A 172 9.61 1.07 -13.93
CA GLU A 172 10.20 1.93 -12.92
C GLU A 172 10.10 3.40 -13.29
N LEU A 173 10.24 3.74 -14.57
CA LEU A 173 9.92 5.06 -15.08
C LEU A 173 8.45 5.41 -14.79
N ALA A 174 7.52 4.50 -15.07
CA ALA A 174 6.11 4.70 -14.73
C ALA A 174 5.89 4.87 -13.22
N SER A 175 6.56 4.09 -12.38
CA SER A 175 6.52 4.28 -10.92
C SER A 175 7.07 5.64 -10.50
N ALA A 176 8.17 6.12 -11.10
CA ALA A 176 8.73 7.44 -10.80
C ALA A 176 7.80 8.58 -11.23
N LEU A 177 7.03 8.41 -12.31
CA LEU A 177 5.98 9.35 -12.71
C LEU A 177 4.85 9.38 -11.67
N CYS A 178 4.43 8.23 -11.15
CA CYS A 178 3.47 8.14 -10.05
C CYS A 178 4.00 8.83 -8.78
N ASP A 179 5.28 8.64 -8.43
CA ASP A 179 5.90 9.27 -7.26
C ASP A 179 5.96 10.80 -7.38
N LEU A 180 6.01 11.33 -8.61
CA LEU A 180 5.99 12.76 -8.94
C LEU A 180 4.57 13.34 -9.10
N ASP A 181 3.52 12.57 -8.78
CA ASP A 181 2.11 12.93 -9.04
C ASP A 181 1.78 13.22 -10.52
N ARG A 182 2.61 12.75 -11.47
CA ARG A 182 2.41 12.88 -12.92
C ARG A 182 1.53 11.75 -13.44
N TRP A 183 0.33 11.62 -12.87
CA TRP A 183 -0.59 10.50 -13.05
C TRP A 183 -1.02 10.27 -14.51
N HIS A 184 -1.18 11.34 -15.29
CA HIS A 184 -1.58 11.23 -16.70
C HIS A 184 -0.46 10.62 -17.56
N GLU A 185 0.77 11.10 -17.39
CA GLU A 185 1.93 10.59 -18.13
C GLU A 185 2.27 9.16 -17.73
N ALA A 186 2.15 8.82 -16.44
CA ALA A 186 2.27 7.45 -15.97
C ALA A 186 1.25 6.54 -16.66
N GLN A 187 -0.02 6.96 -16.72
CA GLN A 187 -1.10 6.20 -17.35
C GLN A 187 -0.81 5.92 -18.83
N ASP A 188 -0.40 6.94 -19.59
CA ASP A 188 -0.11 6.80 -21.03
C ASP A 188 1.03 5.80 -21.27
N LEU A 189 2.14 5.95 -20.53
CA LEU A 189 3.26 5.01 -20.60
C LEU A 189 2.85 3.58 -20.21
N LEU A 190 2.03 3.42 -19.17
CA LEU A 190 1.58 2.10 -18.70
C LEU A 190 0.66 1.40 -19.72
N ILE A 191 -0.17 2.16 -20.44
CA ILE A 191 -0.97 1.63 -21.54
C ILE A 191 -0.06 1.12 -22.66
N GLU A 192 1.00 1.85 -23.01
CA GLU A 192 1.99 1.40 -23.99
C GLU A 192 2.74 0.14 -23.54
N ILE A 193 3.16 0.10 -22.27
CA ILE A 193 3.82 -1.09 -21.69
C ILE A 193 2.88 -2.31 -21.78
N ILE A 194 1.62 -2.18 -21.37
CA ILE A 194 0.65 -3.29 -21.40
C ILE A 194 0.33 -3.72 -22.83
N ALA A 195 0.28 -2.79 -23.79
CA ALA A 195 0.07 -3.13 -25.19
C ALA A 195 1.21 -3.99 -25.77
N ARG A 196 2.44 -3.77 -25.31
CA ARG A 196 3.63 -4.53 -25.73
C ARG A 196 3.83 -5.81 -24.90
N PHE A 197 3.51 -5.76 -23.61
CA PHE A 197 3.74 -6.81 -22.61
C PHE A 197 2.43 -7.10 -21.86
N SER A 198 1.50 -7.78 -22.54
CA SER A 198 0.11 -7.99 -22.07
C SER A 198 -0.03 -8.74 -20.73
N PHE A 199 1.00 -9.46 -20.31
CA PHE A 199 1.05 -10.22 -19.06
C PHE A 199 1.82 -9.51 -17.94
N ASP A 200 2.28 -8.27 -18.14
CA ASP A 200 2.99 -7.53 -17.10
C ASP A 200 2.06 -7.16 -15.94
N THR A 201 2.24 -7.83 -14.80
CA THR A 201 1.43 -7.66 -13.59
C THR A 201 1.77 -6.37 -12.83
N ARG A 202 3.00 -5.85 -12.98
CA ARG A 202 3.46 -4.62 -12.34
C ARG A 202 2.89 -3.40 -13.05
N ALA A 203 2.92 -3.39 -14.39
CA ALA A 203 2.31 -2.35 -15.20
C ALA A 203 0.81 -2.24 -14.94
N LYS A 204 0.09 -3.37 -14.89
CA LYS A 204 -1.34 -3.39 -14.55
C LYS A 204 -1.61 -2.86 -13.13
N HIS A 205 -0.81 -3.26 -12.14
CA HIS A 205 -0.92 -2.71 -10.79
C HIS A 205 -0.69 -1.19 -10.77
N LEU A 206 0.38 -0.69 -11.40
CA LEU A 206 0.67 0.74 -11.45
C LEU A 206 -0.41 1.53 -12.20
N LEU A 207 -1.00 0.93 -13.24
CA LEU A 207 -2.09 1.55 -13.99
C LEU A 207 -3.36 1.64 -13.13
N ALA A 208 -3.64 0.61 -12.32
CA ALA A 208 -4.70 0.68 -11.35
C ALA A 208 -4.49 1.82 -10.34
N ARG A 209 -3.27 2.02 -9.81
CA ARG A 209 -2.95 3.16 -8.94
C ARG A 209 -3.24 4.52 -9.62
N CYS A 210 -2.99 4.64 -10.92
CA CYS A 210 -3.38 5.83 -11.69
C CYS A 210 -4.90 6.04 -11.70
N PHE A 211 -5.68 4.98 -11.89
CA PHE A 211 -7.14 5.05 -11.86
C PHE A 211 -7.70 5.31 -10.45
N MET A 212 -7.09 4.76 -9.40
CA MET A 212 -7.42 5.05 -7.99
C MET A 212 -7.31 6.54 -7.69
N LYS A 213 -6.22 7.18 -8.14
CA LYS A 213 -6.00 8.62 -7.95
C LYS A 213 -7.04 9.49 -8.67
N ARG A 214 -7.65 8.96 -9.72
CA ARG A 214 -8.73 9.61 -10.47
C ARG A 214 -10.13 9.22 -9.98
N ALA A 215 -10.22 8.40 -8.91
CA ALA A 215 -11.45 7.82 -8.40
C ALA A 215 -12.24 7.01 -9.45
N ASP A 216 -11.56 6.45 -10.45
CA ASP A 216 -12.14 5.49 -11.42
C ASP A 216 -11.94 4.08 -10.85
N PHE A 217 -12.72 3.75 -9.82
CA PHE A 217 -12.56 2.53 -9.03
C PHE A 217 -12.86 1.26 -9.84
N ASP A 218 -13.78 1.34 -10.81
CA ASP A 218 -14.09 0.24 -11.73
C ASP A 218 -12.86 -0.20 -12.53
N LYS A 219 -12.14 0.76 -13.15
CA LYS A 219 -10.91 0.45 -13.88
C LYS A 219 -9.77 0.04 -12.95
N ALA A 220 -9.65 0.69 -11.80
CA ALA A 220 -8.64 0.30 -10.80
C ALA A 220 -8.81 -1.17 -10.40
N ARG A 221 -10.04 -1.57 -10.05
CA ARG A 221 -10.38 -2.96 -9.71
C ARG A 221 -10.07 -3.90 -10.87
N TYR A 222 -10.53 -3.58 -12.08
CA TYR A 222 -10.30 -4.40 -13.27
C TYR A 222 -8.82 -4.72 -13.51
N TYR A 223 -7.94 -3.72 -13.46
CA TYR A 223 -6.51 -3.94 -13.69
C TYR A 223 -5.82 -4.67 -12.53
N LEU A 224 -6.25 -4.44 -11.27
CA LEU A 224 -5.76 -5.21 -10.12
C LEU A 224 -6.18 -6.68 -10.22
N GLU A 225 -7.44 -6.96 -10.55
CA GLU A 225 -7.96 -8.33 -10.74
C GLU A 225 -7.20 -9.07 -11.84
N GLN A 226 -6.96 -8.42 -12.99
CA GLN A 226 -6.14 -9.01 -14.04
C GLN A 226 -4.72 -9.36 -13.60
N ALA A 227 -4.09 -8.50 -12.78
CA ALA A 227 -2.77 -8.78 -12.26
C ALA A 227 -2.81 -9.90 -11.19
N SER A 228 -3.89 -9.97 -10.40
CA SER A 228 -4.13 -11.02 -9.41
C SER A 228 -4.39 -12.39 -10.02
N VAL A 229 -4.92 -12.49 -11.25
CA VAL A 229 -5.04 -13.79 -11.96
C VAL A 229 -3.68 -14.49 -12.10
N LEU A 230 -2.61 -13.73 -12.33
CA LEU A 230 -1.26 -14.27 -12.52
C LEU A 230 -0.45 -14.36 -11.22
N SER A 231 -0.82 -13.55 -10.22
CA SER A 231 -0.11 -13.50 -8.93
C SER A 231 -1.13 -13.26 -7.81
N PRO A 232 -1.96 -14.28 -7.50
CA PRO A 232 -3.11 -14.15 -6.59
C PRO A 232 -2.74 -13.92 -5.12
N PHE A 233 -1.50 -14.25 -4.74
CA PHE A 233 -1.03 -14.16 -3.35
C PHE A 233 -0.12 -12.94 -3.09
N ASN A 234 -0.17 -11.92 -3.96
CA ASN A 234 0.53 -10.68 -3.72
C ASN A 234 -0.20 -9.84 -2.67
N VAL A 235 0.37 -9.79 -1.47
CA VAL A 235 -0.11 -9.03 -0.31
C VAL A 235 -0.32 -7.55 -0.62
N GLU A 236 0.62 -6.88 -1.29
CA GLU A 236 0.53 -5.46 -1.66
C GLU A 236 -0.65 -5.21 -2.61
N ARG A 237 -0.80 -6.06 -3.64
CA ARG A 237 -1.88 -5.97 -4.61
C ARG A 237 -3.24 -6.25 -3.99
N LEU A 238 -3.34 -7.23 -3.10
CA LEU A 238 -4.57 -7.54 -2.38
C LEU A 238 -4.96 -6.40 -1.42
N CYS A 239 -3.98 -5.76 -0.76
CA CYS A 239 -4.21 -4.52 0.00
C CYS A 239 -4.78 -3.40 -0.87
N GLU A 240 -4.17 -3.14 -2.03
CA GLU A 240 -4.65 -2.10 -2.94
C GLU A 240 -6.05 -2.44 -3.48
N LEU A 241 -6.33 -3.72 -3.79
CA LEU A 241 -7.67 -4.17 -4.19
C LEU A 241 -8.71 -3.94 -3.09
N ALA A 242 -8.38 -4.30 -1.85
CA ALA A 242 -9.23 -4.04 -0.69
C ALA A 242 -9.44 -2.53 -0.47
N GLN A 243 -8.40 -1.72 -0.69
CA GLN A 243 -8.50 -0.26 -0.61
C GLN A 243 -9.40 0.31 -1.71
N VAL A 244 -9.33 -0.20 -2.94
CA VAL A 244 -10.28 0.19 -4.01
C VAL A 244 -11.71 -0.13 -3.62
N LEU A 245 -11.95 -1.34 -3.10
CA LEU A 245 -13.29 -1.75 -2.65
C LEU A 245 -13.79 -0.86 -1.50
N LEU A 246 -12.91 -0.47 -0.57
CA LEU A 246 -13.23 0.43 0.52
C LEU A 246 -13.57 1.85 0.01
N ASP A 247 -12.75 2.40 -0.88
CA ASP A 247 -12.97 3.73 -1.46
C ASP A 247 -14.23 3.78 -2.35
N ASP A 248 -14.60 2.66 -2.97
CA ASP A 248 -15.86 2.44 -3.70
C ASP A 248 -17.04 2.06 -2.79
N TYR A 249 -16.85 2.12 -1.47
CA TYR A 249 -17.87 1.82 -0.46
C TYR A 249 -18.43 0.39 -0.47
N GLN A 250 -17.74 -0.57 -1.10
CA GLN A 250 -18.06 -2.00 -1.08
C GLN A 250 -17.53 -2.68 0.19
N LEU A 251 -18.01 -2.22 1.35
CA LEU A 251 -17.42 -2.47 2.67
C LEU A 251 -17.25 -3.96 3.03
N SER A 252 -18.25 -4.80 2.78
CA SER A 252 -18.16 -6.23 3.12
C SER A 252 -17.13 -6.98 2.27
N GLN A 253 -17.00 -6.61 0.99
CA GLN A 253 -15.98 -7.19 0.10
C GLN A 253 -14.58 -6.69 0.48
N ALA A 254 -14.45 -5.40 0.81
CA ALA A 254 -13.21 -4.82 1.31
C ALA A 254 -12.75 -5.53 2.60
N LEU A 255 -13.66 -5.72 3.56
CA LEU A 255 -13.40 -6.43 4.82
C LEU A 255 -12.89 -7.85 4.57
N GLY A 256 -13.59 -8.63 3.74
CA GLY A 256 -13.17 -10.00 3.38
C GLY A 256 -11.78 -10.02 2.73
N THR A 257 -11.50 -9.07 1.84
CA THR A 257 -10.20 -8.98 1.16
C THR A 257 -9.08 -8.59 2.14
N PHE A 258 -9.31 -7.65 3.07
CA PHE A 258 -8.33 -7.32 4.12
C PHE A 258 -8.09 -8.51 5.07
N GLN A 259 -9.13 -9.27 5.42
CA GLN A 259 -8.98 -10.48 6.21
C GLN A 259 -8.15 -11.55 5.48
N ASP A 260 -8.33 -11.70 4.17
CA ASP A 260 -7.52 -12.61 3.37
C ASP A 260 -6.05 -12.17 3.30
N VAL A 261 -5.78 -10.86 3.21
CA VAL A 261 -4.42 -10.33 3.36
C VAL A 261 -3.82 -10.73 4.70
N LEU A 262 -4.54 -10.56 5.80
CA LEU A 262 -4.04 -10.85 7.15
C LEU A 262 -3.88 -12.34 7.43
N LYS A 263 -4.59 -13.23 6.71
CA LYS A 263 -4.33 -14.68 6.74
C LYS A 263 -2.99 -15.03 6.09
N LEU A 264 -2.65 -14.34 4.98
CA LEU A 264 -1.37 -14.51 4.28
C LEU A 264 -0.21 -13.91 5.09
N ASP A 265 -0.42 -12.70 5.60
CA ASP A 265 0.57 -11.98 6.39
C ASP A 265 -0.10 -11.15 7.50
N PRO A 266 -0.08 -11.65 8.75
CA PRO A 266 -0.64 -10.96 9.88
C PRO A 266 0.07 -9.66 10.25
N GLU A 267 1.28 -9.37 9.71
CA GLU A 267 2.10 -8.22 10.08
C GLU A 267 1.79 -6.95 9.25
N VAL A 268 0.89 -7.02 8.26
CA VAL A 268 0.58 -5.92 7.34
C VAL A 268 -0.28 -4.82 8.00
N ASP A 269 0.36 -3.72 8.41
CA ASP A 269 -0.30 -2.56 9.04
C ASP A 269 -1.46 -2.00 8.21
N ALA A 270 -1.25 -1.82 6.90
CA ALA A 270 -2.26 -1.27 6.01
C ALA A 270 -3.54 -2.11 5.98
N ALA A 271 -3.41 -3.44 6.07
CA ALA A 271 -4.57 -4.34 6.08
C ALA A 271 -5.31 -4.32 7.43
N ARG A 272 -4.59 -4.22 8.55
CA ARG A 272 -5.23 -4.03 9.87
C ARG A 272 -6.00 -2.72 9.96
N LEU A 273 -5.39 -1.65 9.46
CA LEU A 273 -6.02 -0.33 9.39
C LEU A 273 -7.27 -0.37 8.51
N GLY A 274 -7.16 -0.94 7.31
CA GLY A 274 -8.28 -1.09 6.38
C GLY A 274 -9.42 -1.96 6.92
N GLN A 275 -9.11 -3.07 7.58
CA GLN A 275 -10.08 -3.91 8.29
C GLN A 275 -10.83 -3.09 9.35
N SER A 276 -10.10 -2.39 10.22
CA SER A 276 -10.70 -1.56 11.28
C SER A 276 -11.61 -0.47 10.71
N GLN A 277 -11.21 0.15 9.59
CA GLN A 277 -12.04 1.12 8.88
C GLN A 277 -13.32 0.49 8.32
N CYS A 278 -13.24 -0.72 7.74
CA CYS A 278 -14.42 -1.44 7.25
C CYS A 278 -15.38 -1.79 8.39
N GLU A 279 -14.87 -2.29 9.51
CA GLU A 279 -15.68 -2.67 10.69
C GLU A 279 -16.42 -1.46 11.29
N LEU A 280 -15.74 -0.31 11.40
CA LEU A 280 -16.37 0.96 11.81
C LEU A 280 -17.48 1.39 10.85
N LEU A 281 -17.28 1.23 9.54
CA LEU A 281 -18.25 1.63 8.52
C LEU A 281 -19.41 0.64 8.37
N LEU A 282 -19.21 -0.64 8.69
CA LEU A 282 -20.27 -1.64 8.73
C LEU A 282 -21.12 -1.57 10.00
N GLY A 283 -20.67 -0.81 11.01
CA GLY A 283 -21.39 -0.69 12.28
C GLY A 283 -21.24 -1.91 13.18
N GLU A 284 -20.24 -2.78 12.93
CA GLU A 284 -19.81 -3.84 13.87
C GLU A 284 -19.01 -3.22 15.03
N ALA A 285 -19.57 -2.15 15.59
CA ALA A 285 -18.88 -1.16 16.38
C ALA A 285 -18.53 -1.67 17.79
N ASN A 286 -19.35 -2.54 18.37
CA ASN A 286 -19.18 -2.98 19.75
C ASN A 286 -17.88 -3.79 19.97
N ASP A 287 -17.53 -4.65 19.04
CA ASP A 287 -16.31 -5.47 19.13
C ASP A 287 -15.07 -4.63 18.76
N ILE A 288 -15.19 -3.79 17.72
CA ILE A 288 -14.08 -2.93 17.30
C ILE A 288 -13.74 -1.86 18.34
N PHE A 289 -14.71 -1.31 19.10
CA PHE A 289 -14.37 -0.38 20.19
C PHE A 289 -13.52 -1.03 21.29
N THR A 290 -13.70 -2.33 21.53
CA THR A 290 -12.86 -3.07 22.49
C THR A 290 -11.43 -3.19 21.96
N VAL A 291 -11.26 -3.49 20.67
CA VAL A 291 -9.96 -3.57 19.99
C VAL A 291 -9.30 -2.19 19.90
N LEU A 292 -10.03 -1.16 19.50
CA LEU A 292 -9.53 0.21 19.36
C LEU A 292 -9.14 0.83 20.71
N ARG A 293 -9.81 0.47 21.81
CA ARG A 293 -9.39 0.90 23.16
C ARG A 293 -8.10 0.24 23.63
N GLN A 294 -7.69 -0.88 23.03
CA GLN A 294 -6.40 -1.50 23.29
C GLN A 294 -5.27 -0.87 22.45
N MET A 295 -5.59 -0.04 21.44
CA MET A 295 -4.58 0.76 20.74
C MET A 295 -3.95 1.74 21.72
N GLN A 296 -2.65 1.55 22.00
CA GLN A 296 -1.93 2.39 22.93
C GLN A 296 -1.51 3.74 22.33
N ASP A 297 -1.49 3.86 21.00
CA ASP A 297 -1.15 5.09 20.31
C ASP A 297 -2.42 5.89 19.94
N PRO A 298 -2.67 7.04 20.59
CA PRO A 298 -3.80 7.91 20.24
C PRO A 298 -3.75 8.42 18.80
N PHE A 299 -2.56 8.49 18.18
CA PHE A 299 -2.43 8.87 16.79
C PHE A 299 -2.98 7.78 15.85
N GLU A 300 -2.67 6.50 16.11
CA GLU A 300 -3.22 5.38 15.37
C GLU A 300 -4.74 5.35 15.48
N PHE A 301 -5.28 5.48 16.70
CA PHE A 301 -6.72 5.58 16.94
C PHE A 301 -7.35 6.70 16.09
N ALA A 302 -6.81 7.92 16.16
CA ALA A 302 -7.30 9.05 15.37
C ALA A 302 -7.22 8.81 13.86
N SER A 303 -6.18 8.10 13.38
CA SER A 303 -5.98 7.78 11.98
C SER A 303 -7.06 6.83 11.43
N VAL A 304 -7.43 5.80 12.20
CA VAL A 304 -8.49 4.84 11.84
C VAL A 304 -9.83 5.56 11.63
N PHE A 305 -10.27 6.33 12.61
CA PHE A 305 -11.53 7.09 12.51
C PHE A 305 -11.50 8.11 11.39
N ASN A 306 -10.38 8.82 11.23
CA ASN A 306 -10.24 9.81 10.16
C ASN A 306 -10.34 9.17 8.77
N GLY A 307 -9.69 8.03 8.55
CA GLY A 307 -9.78 7.31 7.28
C GLY A 307 -11.20 6.84 6.98
N ALA A 308 -11.85 6.18 7.95
CA ALA A 308 -13.24 5.73 7.81
C ALA A 308 -14.20 6.89 7.54
N ALA A 309 -14.09 7.99 8.30
CA ALA A 309 -14.92 9.18 8.11
C ALA A 309 -14.74 9.80 6.71
N ILE A 310 -13.50 9.90 6.21
CA ILE A 310 -13.20 10.40 4.87
C ILE A 310 -13.86 9.52 3.79
N VAL A 311 -13.77 8.20 3.92
CA VAL A 311 -14.40 7.24 3.00
C VAL A 311 -15.93 7.46 2.98
N ALA A 312 -16.58 7.49 4.14
CA ALA A 312 -18.01 7.77 4.24
C ALA A 312 -18.43 9.12 3.61
N ILE A 313 -17.68 10.19 3.90
CA ILE A 313 -17.94 11.53 3.34
C ILE A 313 -17.69 11.60 1.83
N ARG A 314 -16.77 10.78 1.30
CA ARG A 314 -16.54 10.67 -0.15
C ARG A 314 -17.68 9.98 -0.85
N ALA A 315 -18.19 8.89 -0.27
CA ALA A 315 -19.34 8.16 -0.75
C ALA A 315 -20.69 8.88 -0.50
N GLY A 316 -20.70 10.01 0.21
CA GLY A 316 -21.91 10.81 0.46
C GLY A 316 -22.67 10.42 1.72
N HIS A 317 -22.17 9.45 2.49
CA HIS A 317 -22.67 9.05 3.81
C HIS A 317 -22.23 10.05 4.90
N PHE A 318 -22.62 11.31 4.73
CA PHE A 318 -22.14 12.42 5.57
C PHE A 318 -22.46 12.24 7.05
N GLN A 319 -23.68 11.81 7.40
CA GLN A 319 -24.07 11.59 8.79
C GLN A 319 -23.15 10.57 9.48
N GLN A 320 -22.89 9.44 8.83
CA GLN A 320 -22.00 8.42 9.36
C GLN A 320 -20.58 8.94 9.52
N GLY A 321 -20.04 9.62 8.51
CA GLY A 321 -18.68 10.19 8.58
C GLY A 321 -18.53 11.24 9.69
N ILE A 322 -19.53 12.11 9.89
CA ILE A 322 -19.53 13.06 11.00
C ILE A 322 -19.71 12.36 12.35
N GLY A 323 -20.51 11.29 12.42
CA GLY A 323 -20.63 10.43 13.61
C GLY A 323 -19.31 9.78 14.01
N LEU A 324 -18.52 9.30 13.04
CA LEU A 324 -17.18 8.76 13.31
C LEU A 324 -16.24 9.83 13.88
N TYR A 325 -16.27 11.05 13.36
CA TYR A 325 -15.49 12.15 13.94
C TYR A 325 -15.94 12.51 15.37
N LYS A 326 -17.25 12.53 15.64
CA LYS A 326 -17.82 12.72 17.00
C LYS A 326 -17.24 11.71 17.97
N THR A 327 -17.31 10.43 17.61
CA THR A 327 -16.80 9.37 18.47
C THR A 327 -15.30 9.51 18.71
N ALA A 328 -14.53 9.82 17.67
CA ALA A 328 -13.09 10.01 17.80
C ALA A 328 -12.73 11.11 18.80
N VAL A 329 -13.37 12.28 18.72
CA VAL A 329 -13.07 13.40 19.64
C VAL A 329 -13.45 13.09 21.09
N GLY A 330 -14.49 12.29 21.33
CA GLY A 330 -14.88 11.85 22.67
C GLY A 330 -13.84 10.97 23.36
N HIS A 331 -12.98 10.29 22.59
CA HIS A 331 -11.89 9.45 23.11
C HIS A 331 -10.52 10.16 23.15
N LEU A 332 -10.40 11.34 22.56
CA LEU A 332 -9.14 12.07 22.44
C LEU A 332 -9.04 13.25 23.42
N VAL A 333 -9.87 13.31 24.46
CA VAL A 333 -9.98 14.45 25.40
C VAL A 333 -8.63 14.84 26.02
N GLU A 334 -7.76 13.87 26.28
CA GLU A 334 -6.41 14.09 26.84
C GLU A 334 -5.36 14.46 25.77
N HIS A 335 -5.75 14.57 24.50
CA HIS A 335 -4.86 14.84 23.36
C HIS A 335 -5.35 16.04 22.50
N PRO A 336 -5.31 17.28 23.02
CA PRO A 336 -5.83 18.47 22.33
C PRO A 336 -5.27 18.69 20.91
N SER A 337 -3.98 18.42 20.68
CA SER A 337 -3.38 18.55 19.35
C SER A 337 -3.94 17.56 18.33
N LEU A 338 -4.30 16.34 18.76
CA LEU A 338 -4.95 15.35 17.89
C LEU A 338 -6.41 15.71 17.67
N MET A 339 -7.12 16.11 18.73
CA MET A 339 -8.49 16.64 18.60
C MET A 339 -8.55 17.80 17.61
N SER A 340 -7.60 18.74 17.64
CA SER A 340 -7.53 19.84 16.68
C SER A 340 -7.49 19.34 15.23
N ARG A 341 -6.69 18.30 14.94
CA ARG A 341 -6.61 17.69 13.60
C ARG A 341 -7.92 17.03 13.20
N VAL A 342 -8.57 16.32 14.13
CA VAL A 342 -9.87 15.67 13.89
C VAL A 342 -10.96 16.71 13.62
N PHE A 343 -11.07 17.76 14.43
CA PHE A 343 -12.02 18.86 14.21
C PHE A 343 -11.77 19.59 12.89
N PHE A 344 -10.51 19.77 12.50
CA PHE A 344 -10.19 20.33 11.19
C PHE A 344 -10.75 19.48 10.04
N ASN A 345 -10.52 18.16 10.05
CA ASN A 345 -11.02 17.27 8.99
C ASN A 345 -12.54 17.15 9.02
N MET A 346 -13.13 17.14 10.21
CA MET A 346 -14.57 17.20 10.42
C MET A 346 -15.20 18.48 9.83
N GLY A 347 -14.54 19.63 10.00
CA GLY A 347 -14.94 20.89 9.37
C GLY A 347 -14.92 20.81 7.83
N LEU A 348 -13.93 20.16 7.24
CA LEU A 348 -13.90 19.89 5.79
C LEU A 348 -15.08 18.99 5.36
N GLY A 349 -15.39 17.97 6.16
CA GLY A 349 -16.54 17.08 5.93
C GLY A 349 -17.88 17.82 5.98
N LEU A 350 -18.09 18.62 7.02
CA LEU A 350 -19.29 19.46 7.19
C LEU A 350 -19.43 20.48 6.07
N HIS A 351 -18.31 21.05 5.62
CA HIS A 351 -18.31 21.97 4.49
C HIS A 351 -18.74 21.27 3.20
N LYS A 352 -18.21 20.06 2.92
CA LYS A 352 -18.61 19.25 1.76
C LYS A 352 -20.08 18.84 1.82
N TRP A 353 -20.61 18.59 3.02
CA TRP A 353 -22.04 18.35 3.25
C TRP A 353 -22.93 19.60 3.06
N GLY A 354 -22.34 20.78 2.92
CA GLY A 354 -23.07 22.05 2.80
C GLY A 354 -23.50 22.66 4.14
N LYS A 355 -23.05 22.10 5.27
CA LYS A 355 -23.34 22.61 6.62
C LYS A 355 -22.32 23.69 7.01
N GLY A 356 -22.34 24.81 6.31
CA GLY A 356 -21.33 25.86 6.40
C GLY A 356 -21.14 26.46 7.80
N LYS A 357 -22.21 26.68 8.57
CA LYS A 357 -22.13 27.18 9.95
C LYS A 357 -21.43 26.19 10.88
N LEU A 358 -21.82 24.91 10.84
CA LEU A 358 -21.18 23.85 11.62
C LEU A 358 -19.72 23.64 11.22
N ALA A 359 -19.39 23.76 9.92
CA ALA A 359 -18.02 23.68 9.45
C ALA A 359 -17.13 24.80 10.03
N ILE A 360 -17.62 26.05 10.06
CA ILE A 360 -16.91 27.16 10.71
C ILE A 360 -16.66 26.84 12.18
N ALA A 361 -17.70 26.40 12.89
CA ALA A 361 -17.61 26.11 14.31
C ALA A 361 -16.57 24.98 14.59
N ALA A 362 -16.52 23.94 13.75
CA ALA A 362 -15.51 22.89 13.85
C ALA A 362 -14.08 23.42 13.58
N PHE A 363 -13.90 24.30 12.58
CA PHE A 363 -12.60 24.94 12.34
C PHE A 363 -12.17 25.86 13.49
N GLU A 364 -13.10 26.62 14.08
CA GLU A 364 -12.82 27.48 15.23
C GLU A 364 -12.41 26.63 16.45
N LYS A 365 -13.09 25.51 16.69
CA LYS A 365 -12.70 24.57 17.74
C LYS A 365 -11.31 23.97 17.51
N ALA A 366 -10.96 23.66 16.27
CA ALA A 366 -9.62 23.21 15.93
C ALA A 366 -8.54 24.27 16.26
N VAL A 367 -8.82 25.56 16.02
CA VAL A 367 -7.91 26.68 16.35
C VAL A 367 -7.84 26.93 17.86
N GLU A 368 -8.95 26.76 18.58
CA GLU A 368 -8.99 26.86 20.04
C GLU A 368 -8.07 25.80 20.69
N LEU A 369 -8.14 24.56 20.20
CA LEU A 369 -7.33 23.44 20.70
C LEU A 369 -5.86 23.52 20.28
N ASP A 370 -5.57 24.11 19.12
CA ASP A 370 -4.21 24.35 18.63
C ASP A 370 -4.17 25.63 17.78
N ALA A 371 -3.69 26.71 18.39
CA ALA A 371 -3.57 28.01 17.76
C ALA A 371 -2.60 28.03 16.55
N SER A 372 -1.72 27.01 16.43
CA SER A 372 -0.80 26.88 15.30
C SER A 372 -1.45 26.25 14.05
N ASN A 373 -2.69 25.76 14.15
CA ASN A 373 -3.45 25.18 13.05
C ASN A 373 -3.91 26.25 12.04
N SER A 374 -2.95 26.75 11.26
CA SER A 374 -3.16 27.79 10.24
C SER A 374 -4.13 27.38 9.15
N LYS A 375 -4.19 26.08 8.82
CA LYS A 375 -5.15 25.53 7.85
C LYS A 375 -6.59 25.69 8.34
N ALA A 376 -6.88 25.36 9.59
CA ALA A 376 -8.20 25.56 10.18
C ALA A 376 -8.58 27.05 10.22
N LYS A 377 -7.67 27.91 10.69
CA LYS A 377 -7.88 29.37 10.73
C LYS A 377 -8.18 29.95 9.34
N HIS A 378 -7.43 29.54 8.33
CA HIS A 378 -7.64 29.97 6.95
C HIS A 378 -9.03 29.54 6.44
N ASN A 379 -9.39 28.26 6.60
CA ASN A 379 -10.69 27.74 6.13
C ASN A 379 -11.87 28.39 6.84
N ALA A 380 -11.81 28.59 8.16
CA ALA A 380 -12.84 29.34 8.91
C ALA A 380 -13.03 30.74 8.32
N THR A 381 -11.93 31.48 8.13
CA THR A 381 -11.95 32.85 7.59
C THR A 381 -12.57 32.90 6.19
N GLN A 382 -12.14 32.02 5.28
CA GLN A 382 -12.68 31.97 3.92
C GLN A 382 -14.17 31.64 3.89
N LEU A 383 -14.61 30.69 4.72
CA LEU A 383 -16.01 30.28 4.78
C LEU A 383 -16.91 31.37 5.39
N VAL A 384 -16.44 32.10 6.40
CA VAL A 384 -17.15 33.27 6.95
C VAL A 384 -17.30 34.36 5.88
N ILE A 385 -16.25 34.64 5.11
CA ILE A 385 -16.30 35.64 4.03
C ILE A 385 -17.29 35.21 2.95
N SER A 386 -17.27 33.95 2.53
CA SER A 386 -18.16 33.46 1.47
C SER A 386 -19.64 33.49 1.89
N LEU A 387 -19.97 33.12 3.13
CA LEU A 387 -21.34 33.19 3.65
C LEU A 387 -21.83 34.65 3.81
N LYS A 388 -20.98 35.58 4.25
CA LYS A 388 -21.30 37.01 4.29
C LYS A 388 -21.58 37.58 2.89
N ARG A 389 -20.83 37.15 1.87
CA ARG A 389 -21.09 37.54 0.47
C ARG A 389 -22.41 36.97 -0.03
N ARG A 390 -22.69 35.69 0.23
CA ARG A 390 -23.93 35.01 -0.20
C ARG A 390 -25.18 35.64 0.41
N SER A 391 -25.19 35.85 1.72
CA SER A 391 -26.29 36.53 2.42
C SER A 391 -26.51 37.97 1.95
N ARG A 392 -25.46 38.69 1.54
CA ARG A 392 -25.59 40.03 0.93
C ARG A 392 -26.20 39.98 -0.48
N LEU A 393 -25.87 38.95 -1.26
CA LEU A 393 -26.45 38.73 -2.60
C LEU A 393 -27.93 38.31 -2.50
N GLU A 394 -28.27 37.38 -1.61
CA GLU A 394 -29.64 36.94 -1.34
C GLU A 394 -30.53 38.10 -0.86
N ARG A 395 -30.01 39.01 -0.04
CA ARG A 395 -30.71 40.25 0.35
C ARG A 395 -30.93 41.23 -0.82
N ASN A 396 -30.09 41.18 -1.85
CA ASN A 396 -30.21 42.03 -3.03
C ASN A 396 -31.13 41.42 -4.13
N GLU A 397 -31.49 40.13 -4.03
CA GLU A 397 -32.31 39.41 -5.02
C GLU A 397 -33.78 39.21 -4.62
N GLY A 398 -34.23 39.75 -3.48
CA GLY A 398 -35.63 39.65 -3.02
C GLY A 398 -35.97 38.31 -2.32
N PRO A 399 -37.13 38.20 -1.65
CA PRO A 399 -37.35 37.20 -0.62
C PRO A 399 -37.75 35.83 -1.21
N PHE A 400 -36.77 34.96 -1.41
CA PHE A 400 -37.01 33.51 -1.43
C PHE A 400 -36.13 32.87 -0.36
N SER A 401 -36.72 32.59 0.81
CA SER A 401 -36.07 31.85 1.89
C SER A 401 -37.02 30.83 2.52
N ALA A 402 -36.68 29.56 2.38
CA ALA A 402 -37.05 28.44 3.25
C ALA A 402 -36.07 27.31 2.90
N LEU A 403 -35.37 26.60 3.79
CA LEU A 403 -35.34 26.42 5.23
C LEU A 403 -33.90 26.01 5.57
N ASN A 404 -33.34 26.44 6.70
CA ASN A 404 -32.25 25.75 7.39
C ASN A 404 -32.10 26.33 8.80
N SER A 405 -32.79 25.72 9.76
CA SER A 405 -32.59 25.93 11.19
C SER A 405 -31.82 24.74 11.75
N ILE A 406 -30.58 24.98 12.18
CA ILE A 406 -29.81 24.35 13.29
C ILE A 406 -28.49 25.13 13.31
N ASP A 407 -28.19 25.82 14.42
CA ASP A 407 -27.33 27.01 14.43
C ASP A 407 -26.18 27.03 15.45
N THR A 408 -25.95 25.99 16.25
CA THR A 408 -24.83 25.99 17.22
C THR A 408 -24.12 24.64 17.37
N ILE A 409 -22.89 24.70 17.92
CA ILE A 409 -22.08 23.52 18.30
C ILE A 409 -22.60 22.85 19.58
N GLU A 410 -23.49 23.51 20.33
CA GLU A 410 -24.06 22.99 21.59
C GLU A 410 -25.15 21.92 21.34
N ASP A 411 -25.80 21.92 20.16
CA ASP A 411 -26.74 20.87 19.71
C ASP A 411 -26.04 19.53 19.37
N PHE A 412 -24.73 19.43 19.57
CA PHE A 412 -23.94 18.26 19.21
C PHE A 412 -24.03 17.12 20.25
N ASP A 413 -24.21 17.49 21.52
CA ASP A 413 -24.38 16.58 22.65
C ASP A 413 -25.80 16.00 22.72
N GLU A 414 -26.81 16.74 22.24
CA GLU A 414 -28.22 16.30 22.25
C GLU A 414 -28.56 15.25 21.17
N LEU A 415 -27.76 15.12 20.11
CA LEU A 415 -27.94 14.10 19.08
C LEU A 415 -27.29 12.74 19.42
N GLY A 416 -26.78 12.58 20.66
CA GLY A 416 -26.22 11.33 21.17
C GLY A 416 -27.21 10.43 21.92
N GLU A 417 -28.39 10.94 22.30
CA GLU A 417 -29.38 10.18 23.07
C GLU A 417 -30.47 9.52 22.21
N GLU A 418 -30.70 9.98 20.97
CA GLU A 418 -31.70 9.40 20.07
C GLU A 418 -31.05 8.57 18.95
N ASN A 419 -30.58 7.35 19.29
CA ASN A 419 -30.54 6.14 18.43
C ASN A 419 -29.56 5.06 18.95
N PHE A 420 -29.56 4.80 20.26
CA PHE A 420 -28.93 3.58 20.83
C PHE A 420 -29.83 2.87 21.85
N ASP A 421 -31.15 3.04 21.75
CA ASP A 421 -32.11 2.29 22.57
C ASP A 421 -33.19 1.65 21.69
N ALA A 422 -32.80 0.55 21.02
CA ALA A 422 -33.73 -0.33 20.33
C ALA A 422 -33.23 -1.78 20.32
N SER A 423 -32.81 -2.32 21.46
CA SER A 423 -32.84 -3.78 21.67
C SER A 423 -32.75 -4.19 23.14
N VAL A 424 -33.54 -3.58 24.03
CA VAL A 424 -33.85 -4.21 25.32
C VAL A 424 -35.31 -3.95 25.67
N SER A 425 -36.20 -4.81 25.17
CA SER A 425 -37.37 -5.26 25.94
C SER A 425 -38.15 -6.34 25.18
N ARG A 426 -37.93 -7.61 25.54
CA ARG A 426 -38.84 -8.40 26.40
C ARG A 426 -38.46 -9.88 26.36
N SER A 427 -38.46 -10.43 27.56
CA SER A 427 -38.65 -11.84 27.92
C SER A 427 -39.56 -12.63 27.00
#